data_AF-A0A1Y4AD29-F1
#
_entry.id   AF-A0A1Y4AD29-F1
#
_cell.length_a   1.000
_cell.length_b   1.000
_cell.length_c   1.000
_cell.angle_alpha   90.00
_cell.angle_beta   90.00
_cell.angle_gamma   90.00
#
_symmetry.space_group_name_H-M   'P 1'
#
loop_
_entity.id
_entity.type
_entity.pdbx_description
1 polymer ?
#
loop_
_entity_poly.entity_id
_entity_poly.type
_entity_poly.pdbx_seq_one_letter_code
_entity_poly.pdbx_strand_id
1 'polypeptide(L)'
;MQNKRRLYKHLMIIYVFYFVALVIGFLSTIAPSFSSGWREAQQTMDTDFTQGDVRTYYVYAPLRASGSELPAVEGVGANTSVSVDNVRLRVTVPEKYTVSNSLKVMANNGFAYLLSMLTGVAYLAVFILIALIINSLRKSIRDEQPLRHGNIGRTRAIGILMLVAALSESFMKYINIREAATLLQGSALQVDTTFPLNYWNIIVGILMLFMAEVLVVGTQLSEEQKLTI
;
A
#
# COMPACT_ATOMS: atom_id res chain seq x y z
N MET A 1 -10.47 -18.14 40.24
CA MET A 1 -9.58 -16.97 40.00
C MET A 1 -8.27 -17.31 39.26
N GLN A 2 -7.67 -18.50 39.43
CA GLN A 2 -6.42 -18.90 38.75
C GLN A 2 -6.51 -18.92 37.20
N ASN A 3 -7.61 -19.43 36.62
CA ASN A 3 -7.80 -19.46 35.16
C ASN A 3 -7.86 -18.07 34.52
N LYS A 4 -8.46 -17.08 35.18
CA LYS A 4 -8.48 -15.68 34.70
C LYS A 4 -7.06 -15.13 34.59
N ARG A 5 -6.25 -15.28 35.65
CA ARG A 5 -4.86 -14.78 35.67
C ARG A 5 -3.97 -15.44 34.61
N ARG A 6 -4.22 -16.71 34.30
CA ARG A 6 -3.54 -17.44 33.21
C ARG A 6 -3.98 -16.92 31.82
N LEU A 7 -5.28 -16.69 31.61
CA LEU A 7 -5.82 -16.15 30.36
C LEU A 7 -5.27 -14.75 30.05
N TYR A 8 -5.24 -13.85 31.04
CA TYR A 8 -4.67 -12.50 30.86
C TYR A 8 -3.19 -12.52 30.52
N LYS A 9 -2.40 -13.39 31.18
CA LYS A 9 -0.97 -13.54 30.86
C LYS A 9 -0.79 -14.05 29.43
N HIS A 10 -1.56 -15.04 29.01
CA HIS A 10 -1.49 -15.59 27.66
C HIS A 10 -1.86 -14.54 26.60
N LEU A 11 -2.92 -13.78 26.84
CA LEU A 11 -3.34 -12.69 25.96
C LEU A 11 -2.30 -11.55 25.90
N MET A 12 -1.70 -11.20 27.03
CA MET A 12 -0.64 -10.17 27.08
C MET A 12 0.59 -10.62 26.28
N ILE A 13 0.97 -11.89 26.38
CA ILE A 13 2.07 -12.47 25.60
C ILE A 13 1.75 -12.36 24.10
N ILE A 14 0.56 -12.77 23.67
CA ILE A 14 0.12 -12.64 22.27
C ILE A 14 0.15 -11.17 21.81
N TYR A 15 -0.35 -10.25 22.64
CA TYR A 15 -0.33 -8.81 22.35
C TYR A 15 1.09 -8.28 22.15
N VAL A 16 2.03 -8.62 23.04
CA VAL A 16 3.43 -8.18 22.96
C VAL A 16 4.09 -8.76 21.71
N PHE A 17 3.92 -10.05 21.44
CA PHE A 17 4.47 -10.66 20.22
C PHE A 17 3.92 -10.02 18.95
N TYR A 18 2.61 -9.79 18.89
CA TYR A 18 2.00 -9.13 17.75
C TYR A 18 2.50 -7.69 17.58
N PHE A 19 2.57 -6.93 18.67
CA PHE A 19 3.05 -5.54 18.62
C PHE A 19 4.52 -5.47 18.15
N VAL A 20 5.37 -6.35 18.66
CA VAL A 20 6.76 -6.47 18.22
C VAL A 20 6.83 -6.84 16.74
N ALA A 21 6.06 -7.83 16.29
CA ALA A 21 6.00 -8.23 14.88
C ALA A 21 5.54 -7.07 13.97
N LEU A 22 4.56 -6.30 14.43
CA LEU A 22 4.04 -5.13 13.71
C LEU A 22 5.07 -4.01 13.61
N VAL A 23 5.80 -3.71 14.70
CA VAL A 23 6.89 -2.71 14.69
C VAL A 23 8.05 -3.17 13.80
N ILE A 24 8.45 -4.44 13.88
CA ILE A 24 9.51 -5.00 13.03
C ILE A 24 9.08 -4.97 11.55
N GLY A 25 7.83 -5.35 11.25
CA GLY A 25 7.29 -5.28 9.89
C GLY A 25 7.30 -3.84 9.35
N PHE A 26 6.93 -2.87 10.17
CA PHE A 26 7.00 -1.46 9.81
C PHE A 26 8.44 -1.00 9.54
N LEU A 27 9.37 -1.28 10.46
CA LEU A 27 10.77 -0.86 10.34
C LEU A 27 11.51 -1.53 9.19
N SER A 28 11.16 -2.77 8.85
CA SER A 28 11.78 -3.49 7.74
C SER A 28 11.27 -3.04 6.37
N THR A 29 10.00 -2.61 6.27
CA THR A 29 9.36 -2.35 4.98
C THR A 29 9.31 -0.86 4.65
N ILE A 30 8.89 -0.02 5.61
CA ILE A 30 8.59 1.40 5.37
C ILE A 30 9.82 2.28 5.57
N ALA A 31 10.61 2.06 6.63
CA ALA A 31 11.74 2.95 6.96
C ALA A 31 12.83 3.01 5.86
N PRO A 32 13.24 1.90 5.21
CA PRO A 32 14.21 1.96 4.11
C PRO A 32 13.63 2.64 2.86
N SER A 33 12.38 2.34 2.54
CA SER A 33 11.69 2.91 1.38
C SER A 33 11.46 4.41 1.53
N PHE A 34 11.12 4.87 2.74
CA PHE A 34 10.96 6.29 3.04
C PHE A 34 12.29 7.04 3.00
N SER A 35 13.34 6.51 3.62
CA SER A 35 14.65 7.18 3.64
C SER A 35 15.28 7.28 2.25
N SER A 36 15.13 6.23 1.43
CA SER A 36 15.56 6.27 0.02
C SER A 36 14.78 7.29 -0.81
N GLY A 37 13.44 7.30 -0.67
CA GLY A 37 12.58 8.28 -1.34
C GLY A 37 12.88 9.72 -0.93
N TRP A 38 13.14 9.97 0.37
CA TRP A 38 13.51 11.30 0.86
C TRP A 38 14.83 11.79 0.26
N ARG A 39 15.85 10.92 0.22
CA ARG A 39 17.15 11.25 -0.38
C ARG A 39 17.01 11.51 -1.88
N GLU A 40 16.21 10.73 -2.58
CA GLU A 40 15.94 10.93 -4.00
C GLU A 40 15.20 12.24 -4.28
N ALA A 41 14.22 12.59 -3.44
CA ALA A 41 13.54 13.87 -3.49
C ALA A 41 14.51 15.04 -3.26
N GLN A 42 15.39 14.94 -2.25
CA GLN A 42 16.40 15.97 -1.99
C GLN A 42 17.33 16.17 -3.19
N GLN A 43 17.87 15.10 -3.76
CA GLN A 43 18.73 15.18 -4.96
C GLN A 43 18.01 15.81 -6.14
N THR A 44 16.73 15.50 -6.31
CA THR A 44 15.91 16.04 -7.40
C THR A 44 15.64 17.52 -7.19
N MET A 45 15.30 17.93 -5.97
CA MET A 45 15.11 19.33 -5.61
C MET A 45 16.41 20.11 -5.83
N ASP A 46 17.55 19.59 -5.36
CA ASP A 46 18.84 20.25 -5.57
C ASP A 46 19.12 20.44 -7.06
N THR A 47 18.81 19.45 -7.90
CA THR A 47 19.02 19.53 -9.37
C THR A 47 18.04 20.51 -10.04
N ASP A 48 16.74 20.36 -9.77
CA ASP A 48 15.68 21.15 -10.40
C ASP A 48 15.75 22.63 -9.99
N PHE A 49 16.08 22.94 -8.73
CA PHE A 49 16.21 24.32 -8.24
C PHE A 49 17.52 24.98 -8.65
N THR A 50 18.63 24.25 -8.77
CA THR A 50 19.92 24.83 -9.19
C THR A 50 19.99 25.08 -10.69
N GLN A 51 19.34 24.25 -11.50
CA GLN A 51 19.27 24.43 -12.96
C GLN A 51 18.13 25.39 -13.38
N GLY A 52 17.14 25.63 -12.51
CA GLY A 52 16.17 26.72 -12.60
C GLY A 52 15.03 26.54 -13.62
N ASP A 53 15.30 25.85 -14.73
CA ASP A 53 14.37 25.67 -15.85
C ASP A 53 14.11 24.20 -16.22
N VAL A 54 14.33 23.28 -15.27
CA VAL A 54 14.05 21.86 -15.45
C VAL A 54 13.10 21.32 -14.40
N ARG A 55 12.35 20.28 -14.77
CA ARG A 55 11.49 19.52 -13.87
C ARG A 55 11.69 18.04 -14.10
N THR A 56 11.88 17.31 -13.01
CA THR A 56 12.01 15.86 -13.04
C THR A 56 10.72 15.17 -12.57
N TYR A 57 10.32 14.13 -13.27
CA TYR A 57 9.25 13.22 -12.84
C TYR A 57 9.62 11.76 -13.06
N TYR A 58 8.88 10.88 -12.39
CA TYR A 58 9.15 9.46 -12.32
C TYR A 58 8.01 8.65 -12.93
N VAL A 59 8.39 7.61 -13.68
CA VAL A 59 7.44 6.68 -14.27
C VAL A 59 7.89 5.25 -13.97
N TYR A 60 6.94 4.41 -13.56
CA TYR A 60 7.20 2.99 -13.32
C TYR A 60 6.19 2.13 -14.05
N ALA A 61 6.66 1.15 -14.82
CA ALA A 61 5.75 0.25 -15.52
C ALA A 61 6.32 -1.18 -15.63
N PRO A 62 5.46 -2.20 -15.57
CA PRO A 62 5.83 -3.56 -15.94
C PRO A 62 6.12 -3.64 -17.44
N LEU A 63 7.10 -4.45 -17.80
CA LEU A 63 7.44 -4.74 -19.18
C LEU A 63 6.87 -6.10 -19.58
N ARG A 64 6.47 -6.20 -20.85
CA ARG A 64 6.18 -7.48 -21.47
C ARG A 64 7.49 -8.02 -22.03
N ALA A 65 8.00 -9.11 -21.43
CA ALA A 65 9.25 -9.72 -21.87
C ALA A 65 9.23 -9.98 -23.39
N SER A 66 10.18 -9.38 -24.12
CA SER A 66 10.46 -9.71 -25.51
C SER A 66 11.93 -10.12 -25.60
N GLY A 67 12.17 -11.43 -25.50
CA GLY A 67 13.51 -12.03 -25.39
C GLY A 67 14.42 -11.86 -26.63
N SER A 68 13.96 -11.19 -27.70
CA SER A 68 14.74 -10.97 -28.92
C SER A 68 15.30 -9.55 -29.07
N GLU A 69 14.88 -8.59 -28.25
CA GLU A 69 15.24 -7.16 -28.42
C GLU A 69 15.78 -6.50 -27.14
N LEU A 70 15.99 -7.26 -26.06
CA LEU A 70 16.62 -6.71 -24.85
C LEU A 70 18.09 -6.36 -25.13
N PRO A 71 18.62 -5.26 -24.57
CA PRO A 71 20.03 -4.92 -24.68
C PRO A 71 20.90 -6.10 -24.21
N ALA A 72 21.90 -6.47 -25.00
CA ALA A 72 22.82 -7.54 -24.64
C ALA A 72 23.49 -7.21 -23.30
N VAL A 73 23.32 -8.10 -22.31
CA VAL A 73 24.00 -7.97 -21.02
C VAL A 73 25.34 -8.69 -21.15
N GLU A 74 26.42 -7.91 -21.29
CA GLU A 74 27.78 -8.46 -21.35
C GLU A 74 28.13 -9.24 -20.08
N GLY A 75 28.82 -10.38 -20.24
CA GLY A 75 29.26 -11.22 -19.12
C GLY A 75 28.25 -12.26 -18.63
N VAL A 76 27.10 -12.40 -19.28
CA VAL A 76 26.10 -13.42 -18.97
C VAL A 76 26.45 -14.73 -19.70
N GLY A 77 26.64 -15.82 -18.95
CA GLY A 77 27.03 -17.13 -19.49
C GLY A 77 26.02 -17.71 -20.48
N ALA A 78 26.48 -18.59 -21.39
CA ALA A 78 25.72 -19.12 -22.53
C ALA A 78 24.41 -19.87 -22.19
N ASN A 79 24.15 -20.17 -20.91
CA ASN A 79 22.96 -20.89 -20.44
C ASN A 79 22.03 -20.03 -19.56
N THR A 80 22.19 -18.71 -19.57
CA THR A 80 21.42 -17.81 -18.71
C THR A 80 20.39 -17.03 -19.52
N SER A 81 19.11 -17.19 -19.18
CA SER A 81 18.02 -16.37 -19.72
C SER A 81 17.93 -15.04 -18.99
N VAL A 82 17.93 -13.92 -19.72
CA VAL A 82 17.71 -12.58 -19.16
C VAL A 82 16.24 -12.19 -19.35
N SER A 83 15.57 -11.79 -18.28
CA SER A 83 14.25 -11.15 -18.31
C SER A 83 14.33 -9.78 -17.69
N VAL A 84 13.58 -8.81 -18.24
CA VAL A 84 13.38 -7.51 -17.63
C VAL A 84 11.90 -7.36 -17.33
N ASP A 85 11.56 -7.36 -16.04
CA ASP A 85 10.16 -7.41 -15.61
C ASP A 85 9.55 -6.03 -15.44
N ASN A 86 10.35 -5.01 -15.10
CA ASN A 86 9.88 -3.66 -14.83
C ASN A 86 10.91 -2.61 -15.23
N VAL A 87 10.42 -1.42 -15.58
CA VAL A 87 11.25 -0.24 -15.84
C VAL A 87 10.92 0.88 -14.87
N ARG A 88 11.95 1.60 -14.42
CA ARG A 88 11.82 2.88 -13.72
C ARG A 88 12.49 3.94 -14.57
N LEU A 89 11.72 4.92 -15.02
CA LEU A 89 12.20 6.05 -15.81
C LEU A 89 12.25 7.29 -14.91
N ARG A 90 13.38 8.00 -14.96
CA ARG A 90 13.53 9.36 -14.46
C ARG A 90 13.58 10.28 -15.67
N VAL A 91 12.59 11.15 -15.81
CA VAL A 91 12.44 12.02 -16.98
C VAL A 91 12.61 13.46 -16.55
N THR A 92 13.55 14.15 -17.18
CA THR A 92 13.80 15.59 -16.95
C THR A 92 13.32 16.36 -18.16
N VAL A 93 12.43 17.33 -17.94
CA VAL A 93 11.83 18.16 -18.99
C VAL A 93 12.32 19.60 -18.81
N PRO A 94 12.58 20.35 -19.90
CA PRO A 94 12.94 21.77 -19.83
C PRO A 94 11.71 22.64 -19.52
N GLU A 95 11.16 22.48 -18.31
CA GLU A 95 10.04 23.26 -17.79
C GLU A 95 10.43 23.89 -16.45
N LYS A 96 10.16 25.19 -16.31
CA LYS A 96 10.36 25.90 -15.04
C LYS A 96 9.54 25.27 -13.91
N TYR A 97 10.20 25.02 -12.79
CA TYR A 97 9.55 24.49 -11.59
C TYR A 97 8.54 25.51 -11.03
N THR A 98 7.28 25.08 -10.87
CA THR A 98 6.20 25.90 -10.31
C THR A 98 5.35 25.08 -9.34
N VAL A 99 4.62 25.75 -8.44
CA VAL A 99 3.70 25.09 -7.49
C VAL A 99 2.60 24.30 -8.22
N SER A 100 2.19 24.73 -9.42
CA SER A 100 1.18 24.00 -10.19
C SER A 100 1.71 22.68 -10.76
N ASN A 101 3.00 22.63 -11.15
CA ASN A 101 3.62 21.45 -11.74
C ASN A 101 4.37 20.59 -10.71
N SER A 102 4.55 21.07 -9.47
CA SER A 102 5.20 20.32 -8.39
C SER A 102 4.45 19.05 -7.98
N LEU A 103 3.16 18.94 -8.31
CA LEU A 103 2.36 17.73 -8.06
C LEU A 103 2.50 16.69 -9.18
N LYS A 104 3.11 17.04 -10.32
CA LYS A 104 3.30 16.14 -11.48
C LYS A 104 4.58 15.31 -11.38
N VAL A 105 4.99 14.94 -10.16
CA VAL A 105 6.22 14.16 -9.89
C VAL A 105 6.05 12.71 -10.30
N MET A 106 4.83 12.20 -10.38
CA MET A 106 4.53 10.83 -10.78
C MET A 106 3.79 10.81 -12.12
N ALA A 107 4.30 10.07 -13.10
CA ALA A 107 3.71 9.90 -14.42
C ALA A 107 3.29 11.21 -15.10
N ASN A 108 4.04 12.29 -14.83
CA ASN A 108 3.73 13.64 -15.31
C ASN A 108 2.29 14.12 -15.00
N ASN A 109 1.64 13.56 -13.98
CA ASN A 109 0.22 13.74 -13.74
C ASN A 109 -0.09 13.94 -12.24
N GLY A 110 -0.71 15.08 -11.91
CA GLY A 110 -1.07 15.40 -10.53
C GLY A 110 -2.03 14.40 -9.89
N PHE A 111 -2.91 13.76 -10.68
CA PHE A 111 -3.80 12.73 -10.18
C PHE A 111 -3.05 11.47 -9.74
N ALA A 112 -1.98 11.08 -10.45
CA ALA A 112 -1.18 9.93 -10.04
C ALA A 112 -0.53 10.17 -8.66
N TYR A 113 -0.05 11.39 -8.42
CA TYR A 113 0.47 11.78 -7.11
C TYR A 113 -0.63 11.80 -6.02
N LEU A 114 -1.80 12.36 -6.31
CA LEU A 114 -2.94 12.37 -5.38
C LEU A 114 -3.41 10.95 -5.02
N LEU A 115 -3.48 10.04 -6.00
CA LEU A 115 -3.85 8.63 -5.79
C LEU A 115 -2.79 7.91 -4.94
N SER A 116 -1.51 8.21 -5.14
CA SER A 116 -0.42 7.69 -4.31
C SER A 116 -0.56 8.12 -2.84
N MET A 117 -0.81 9.42 -2.61
CA MET A 117 -1.04 9.95 -1.26
C MET A 117 -2.29 9.34 -0.61
N LEU A 118 -3.40 9.23 -1.36
CA LEU A 118 -4.62 8.59 -0.87
C LEU A 118 -4.37 7.13 -0.46
N THR A 119 -3.60 6.40 -1.26
CA THR A 119 -3.21 5.01 -0.97
C THR A 119 -2.38 4.92 0.32
N GLY A 120 -1.38 5.79 0.47
CA GLY A 120 -0.54 5.85 1.67
C GLY A 120 -1.34 6.20 2.93
N VAL A 121 -2.23 7.19 2.86
CA VAL A 121 -3.11 7.58 3.97
C VAL A 121 -4.08 6.46 4.33
N ALA A 122 -4.64 5.75 3.33
CA ALA A 122 -5.53 4.63 3.56
C ALA A 122 -4.82 3.48 4.30
N TYR A 123 -3.61 3.09 3.91
CA TYR A 123 -2.85 2.06 4.63
C TYR A 123 -2.46 2.50 6.04
N LEU A 124 -2.09 3.77 6.24
CA LEU A 124 -1.82 4.31 7.57
C LEU A 124 -3.07 4.27 8.47
N ALA A 125 -4.23 4.64 7.92
CA ALA A 125 -5.50 4.56 8.64
C ALA A 125 -5.87 3.11 8.99
N VAL A 126 -5.68 2.15 8.07
CA VAL A 126 -5.87 0.71 8.34
C VAL A 126 -4.98 0.25 9.48
N PHE A 127 -3.69 0.62 9.46
CA PHE A 127 -2.74 0.29 10.52
C PHE A 127 -3.20 0.81 11.90
N ILE A 128 -3.63 2.07 11.97
CA ILE A 128 -4.16 2.67 13.19
C ILE A 128 -5.44 1.95 13.65
N LEU A 129 -6.36 1.65 12.74
CA LEU A 129 -7.62 0.96 13.06
C LEU A 129 -7.37 -0.45 13.61
N ILE A 130 -6.41 -1.19 13.05
CA ILE A 130 -5.99 -2.50 13.56
C ILE A 130 -5.46 -2.35 15.00
N ALA A 131 -4.57 -1.40 15.25
CA ALA A 131 -4.06 -1.14 16.60
C ALA A 131 -5.19 -0.78 17.60
N LEU A 132 -6.19 -0.01 17.16
CA LEU A 132 -7.36 0.33 17.96
C LEU A 132 -8.26 -0.88 18.24
N ILE A 133 -8.47 -1.77 17.27
CA ILE A 133 -9.22 -3.02 17.46
C ILE A 133 -8.50 -3.92 18.47
N ILE A 134 -7.18 -4.04 18.37
CA ILE A 134 -6.41 -4.86 19.32
C ILE A 134 -6.49 -4.29 20.74
N ASN A 135 -6.31 -2.97 20.88
CA ASN A 135 -6.42 -2.31 22.17
C ASN A 135 -7.85 -2.44 22.76
N SER A 136 -8.88 -2.36 21.91
CA SER A 136 -10.26 -2.52 22.36
C SER A 136 -10.57 -3.97 22.74
N LEU A 137 -10.02 -4.98 22.05
CA LEU A 137 -10.13 -6.40 22.40
C LEU A 137 -9.50 -6.69 23.76
N ARG A 138 -8.31 -6.12 24.03
CA ARG A 138 -7.67 -6.18 25.36
C ARG A 138 -8.61 -5.66 26.45
N LYS A 139 -9.26 -4.53 26.20
CA LYS A 139 -10.22 -3.94 27.15
C LYS A 139 -11.50 -4.78 27.26
N SER A 140 -11.98 -5.36 26.16
CA SER A 140 -13.16 -6.24 26.10
C SER A 140 -13.02 -7.46 27.00
N ILE A 141 -11.86 -8.13 26.95
CA ILE A 141 -11.54 -9.28 27.80
C ILE A 141 -11.43 -8.87 29.27
N ARG A 142 -10.96 -7.63 29.51
CA ARG A 142 -10.91 -7.09 30.86
C ARG A 142 -12.28 -6.87 31.47
N ASP A 143 -13.16 -6.32 30.66
CA ASP A 143 -14.48 -5.87 31.07
C ASP A 143 -15.56 -6.97 30.84
N GLU A 144 -15.14 -8.22 30.54
CA GLU A 144 -15.99 -9.41 30.31
C GLU A 144 -17.08 -9.24 29.24
N GLN A 145 -16.87 -8.32 28.30
CA GLN A 145 -17.76 -8.11 27.16
C GLN A 145 -17.16 -8.80 25.93
N PRO A 146 -17.80 -9.84 25.37
CA PRO A 146 -17.21 -10.62 24.28
C PRO A 146 -17.07 -9.81 22.97
N LEU A 147 -17.95 -8.84 22.71
CA LEU A 147 -17.98 -8.06 21.47
C LEU A 147 -18.33 -6.60 21.73
N ARG A 148 -17.39 -5.68 21.49
CA ARG A 148 -17.68 -4.23 21.54
C ARG A 148 -18.17 -3.75 20.18
N HIS A 149 -19.38 -3.20 20.13
CA HIS A 149 -20.01 -2.62 18.93
C HIS A 149 -19.10 -1.69 18.12
N GLY A 150 -18.26 -0.89 18.79
CA GLY A 150 -17.32 -0.01 18.11
C GLY A 150 -16.28 -0.72 17.23
N ASN A 151 -16.04 -2.02 17.41
CA ASN A 151 -15.13 -2.79 16.56
C ASN A 151 -15.74 -3.17 15.21
N ILE A 152 -17.08 -3.26 15.13
CA ILE A 152 -17.78 -3.51 13.87
C ILE A 152 -17.51 -2.37 12.89
N GLY A 153 -17.72 -1.13 13.35
CA GLY A 153 -17.46 0.07 12.54
C GLY A 153 -16.01 0.17 12.08
N ARG A 154 -15.05 -0.15 12.96
CA ARG A 154 -13.62 -0.18 12.60
C ARG A 154 -13.31 -1.25 11.55
N THR A 155 -13.89 -2.44 11.69
CA THR A 155 -13.70 -3.55 10.73
C THR A 155 -14.27 -3.20 9.36
N ARG A 156 -15.47 -2.58 9.31
CA ARG A 156 -16.07 -2.08 8.08
C ARG A 156 -15.22 -0.97 7.44
N ALA A 157 -14.74 -0.03 8.23
CA ALA A 157 -13.85 1.03 7.76
C ALA A 157 -12.55 0.48 7.17
N ILE A 158 -11.94 -0.54 7.80
CA ILE A 158 -10.76 -1.23 7.23
C ILE A 158 -11.09 -1.82 5.87
N GLY A 159 -12.21 -2.54 5.72
CA GLY A 159 -12.62 -3.12 4.45
C GLY A 159 -12.78 -2.05 3.34
N ILE A 160 -13.47 -0.95 3.64
CA ILE A 160 -13.64 0.17 2.69
C ILE A 160 -12.29 0.79 2.31
N LEU A 161 -11.44 1.08 3.31
CA LEU A 161 -10.13 1.69 3.08
C LEU A 161 -9.23 0.79 2.23
N MET A 162 -9.25 -0.52 2.44
CA MET A 162 -8.51 -1.49 1.64
C MET A 162 -8.97 -1.47 0.17
N LEU A 163 -10.28 -1.39 -0.09
CA LEU A 163 -10.82 -1.29 -1.46
C LEU A 163 -10.45 0.03 -2.12
N VAL A 164 -10.57 1.14 -1.40
CA VAL A 164 -10.17 2.47 -1.90
C VAL A 164 -8.68 2.50 -2.21
N ALA A 165 -7.83 1.94 -1.34
CA ALA A 165 -6.39 1.83 -1.57
C ALA A 165 -6.08 0.98 -2.81
N ALA A 166 -6.67 -0.21 -2.93
CA ALA A 166 -6.44 -1.11 -4.05
C ALA A 166 -6.85 -0.49 -5.40
N LEU A 167 -8.00 0.18 -5.44
CA LEU A 167 -8.46 0.89 -6.65
C LEU A 167 -7.56 2.08 -6.97
N SER A 168 -7.21 2.89 -5.96
CA SER A 168 -6.34 4.06 -6.13
C SER A 168 -4.97 3.66 -6.67
N GLU A 169 -4.39 2.60 -6.11
CA GLU A 169 -3.13 2.02 -6.58
C GLU A 169 -3.22 1.52 -8.02
N SER A 170 -4.32 0.84 -8.38
CA SER A 170 -4.53 0.32 -9.73
C SER A 170 -4.67 1.45 -10.77
N PHE A 171 -5.43 2.49 -10.46
CA PHE A 171 -5.54 3.69 -11.31
C PHE A 171 -4.22 4.44 -11.42
N MET A 172 -3.49 4.60 -10.32
CA MET A 172 -2.18 5.22 -10.31
C MET A 172 -1.19 4.46 -11.22
N LYS A 173 -1.11 3.14 -11.09
CA LYS A 173 -0.27 2.29 -11.94
C LYS A 173 -0.69 2.36 -13.41
N TYR A 174 -1.99 2.38 -13.68
CA TYR A 174 -2.50 2.53 -15.03
C TYR A 174 -2.09 3.86 -15.70
N ILE A 175 -2.12 4.97 -14.96
CA ILE A 175 -1.60 6.26 -15.45
C ILE A 175 -0.10 6.16 -15.75
N ASN A 176 0.67 5.51 -14.87
CA ASN A 176 2.11 5.29 -15.10
C ASN A 176 2.39 4.42 -16.33
N ILE A 177 1.63 3.35 -16.53
CA ILE A 177 1.75 2.44 -17.68
C ILE A 177 1.54 3.21 -18.99
N ARG A 178 0.53 4.08 -19.05
CA ARG A 178 0.26 4.89 -20.25
C ARG A 178 1.38 5.89 -20.55
N GLU A 179 1.89 6.56 -19.51
CA GLU A 179 3.02 7.48 -19.67
C GLU A 179 4.28 6.72 -20.11
N ALA A 180 4.58 5.56 -19.50
CA ALA A 180 5.71 4.72 -19.89
C ALA A 180 5.59 4.24 -21.34
N ALA A 181 4.40 3.79 -21.76
CA ALA A 181 4.15 3.37 -23.13
C ALA A 181 4.37 4.50 -24.15
N THR A 182 4.08 5.74 -23.76
CA THR A 182 4.31 6.93 -24.60
C THR A 182 5.80 7.26 -24.69
N LEU A 183 6.50 7.25 -23.55
CA LEU A 183 7.95 7.53 -23.49
C LEU A 183 8.80 6.46 -24.18
N LEU A 184 8.35 5.21 -24.16
CA LEU A 184 9.05 4.07 -24.75
C LEU A 184 8.57 3.74 -26.18
N GLN A 185 7.69 4.56 -26.74
CA GLN A 185 7.23 4.38 -28.11
C GLN A 185 8.41 4.43 -29.09
N GLY A 186 8.56 3.38 -29.90
CA GLY A 186 9.69 3.24 -30.84
C GLY A 186 10.97 2.66 -30.23
N SER A 187 10.96 2.33 -28.94
CA SER A 187 12.02 1.53 -28.31
C SER A 187 11.74 0.02 -28.44
N ALA A 188 12.77 -0.79 -28.21
CA ALA A 188 12.68 -2.25 -28.09
C ALA A 188 11.89 -2.73 -26.85
N LEU A 189 11.60 -1.84 -25.89
CA LEU A 189 10.93 -2.18 -24.65
C LEU A 189 9.41 -2.05 -24.80
N GLN A 190 8.72 -3.18 -24.77
CA GLN A 190 7.25 -3.20 -24.77
C GLN A 190 6.72 -3.15 -23.34
N VAL A 191 5.86 -2.17 -23.07
CA VAL A 191 5.19 -2.02 -21.77
C VAL A 191 3.96 -2.94 -21.72
N ASP A 192 3.76 -3.63 -20.60
CA ASP A 192 2.51 -4.35 -20.37
C ASP A 192 1.38 -3.34 -20.09
N THR A 193 0.44 -3.26 -21.02
CA THR A 193 -0.69 -2.32 -20.98
C THR A 193 -1.92 -2.88 -20.26
N THR A 194 -1.82 -4.09 -19.72
CA THR A 194 -2.90 -4.71 -18.95
C THR A 194 -3.26 -3.88 -17.73
N PHE A 195 -4.56 -3.76 -17.42
CA PHE A 195 -4.99 -3.00 -16.24
C PHE A 195 -4.48 -3.68 -14.95
N PRO A 196 -3.66 -2.99 -14.13
CA PRO A 196 -2.88 -3.61 -13.07
C PRO A 196 -3.70 -3.74 -11.78
N LEU A 197 -4.71 -4.61 -11.78
CA LEU A 197 -5.58 -4.83 -10.62
C LEU A 197 -4.96 -5.82 -9.63
N ASN A 198 -4.78 -5.40 -8.37
CA ASN A 198 -4.37 -6.30 -7.30
C ASN A 198 -5.58 -7.02 -6.68
N TYR A 199 -5.90 -8.20 -7.22
CA TYR A 199 -7.01 -9.03 -6.75
C TYR A 199 -6.89 -9.42 -5.28
N TRP A 200 -5.67 -9.64 -4.78
CA TRP A 200 -5.45 -10.03 -3.40
C TRP A 200 -5.93 -8.95 -2.42
N ASN A 201 -5.54 -7.70 -2.66
CA ASN A 201 -5.96 -6.59 -1.80
C ASN A 201 -7.48 -6.37 -1.84
N ILE A 202 -8.10 -6.58 -3.00
CA ILE A 202 -9.56 -6.49 -3.16
C ILE A 202 -10.26 -7.60 -2.38
N ILE A 203 -9.80 -8.85 -2.53
CA ILE A 203 -10.35 -10.00 -1.81
C ILE A 203 -10.25 -9.78 -0.31
N VAL A 204 -9.09 -9.35 0.20
CA VAL A 204 -8.90 -9.05 1.63
C VAL A 204 -9.84 -7.93 2.08
N GLY A 205 -10.03 -6.88 1.29
CA GLY A 205 -10.98 -5.81 1.57
C GLY A 205 -12.43 -6.32 1.69
N ILE A 206 -12.87 -7.15 0.75
CA ILE A 206 -14.20 -7.78 0.75
C ILE A 206 -14.36 -8.70 1.96
N LEU A 207 -13.36 -9.52 2.27
CA LEU A 207 -13.37 -10.40 3.44
C LEU A 207 -13.51 -9.62 4.75
N MET A 208 -12.87 -8.46 4.85
CA MET A 208 -13.01 -7.58 6.02
C MET A 208 -14.42 -7.00 6.14
N LEU A 209 -15.05 -6.62 5.03
CA LEU A 209 -16.47 -6.21 5.03
C LEU A 209 -17.38 -7.34 5.48
N PHE A 210 -17.17 -8.54 4.93
CA PHE A 210 -17.91 -9.74 5.32
C PHE A 210 -17.73 -10.04 6.81
N MET A 211 -16.51 -9.98 7.33
CA MET A 211 -16.23 -10.14 8.76
C MET A 211 -16.96 -9.10 9.61
N ALA A 212 -17.05 -7.84 9.15
CA ALA A 212 -17.83 -6.82 9.85
C ALA A 212 -19.31 -7.22 9.96
N GLU A 213 -19.91 -7.74 8.90
CA GLU A 213 -21.31 -8.19 8.93
C GLU A 213 -21.50 -9.44 9.81
N VAL A 214 -20.56 -10.39 9.79
CA VAL A 214 -20.58 -11.55 10.71
C VAL A 214 -20.53 -11.09 12.16
N LEU A 215 -19.73 -10.05 12.48
CA LEU A 215 -19.67 -9.49 13.83
C LEU A 215 -21.00 -8.84 14.24
N VAL A 216 -21.73 -8.20 13.31
CA VAL A 216 -23.08 -7.65 13.58
C VAL A 216 -24.04 -8.75 14.00
N VAL A 217 -24.11 -9.82 13.21
CA VAL A 217 -24.99 -10.97 13.51
C VAL A 217 -24.60 -11.61 14.84
N GLY A 218 -23.30 -11.77 15.11
CA GLY A 218 -22.80 -12.30 16.37
C GLY A 218 -23.17 -11.44 17.59
N THR A 219 -23.15 -10.10 17.45
CA THR A 219 -23.62 -9.21 18.52
C THR A 219 -25.11 -9.33 18.78
N GLN A 220 -25.94 -9.40 17.74
CA GLN A 220 -27.40 -9.51 17.87
C GLN A 220 -27.80 -10.82 18.55
N LEU A 221 -27.23 -11.96 18.12
CA LEU A 221 -27.46 -13.26 18.74
C LEU A 221 -27.07 -13.28 20.22
N SER A 222 -25.95 -12.63 20.57
CA SER A 222 -25.51 -12.51 21.96
C SER A 222 -26.44 -11.64 22.82
N GLU A 223 -27.14 -10.67 22.24
CA GLU A 223 -28.12 -9.83 22.94
C GLU A 223 -29.45 -10.56 23.12
N GLU A 224 -29.94 -11.25 22.10
CA GLU A 224 -31.16 -12.07 22.18
C GLU A 224 -31.05 -13.15 23.26
N GLN A 225 -29.89 -13.82 23.34
CA GLN A 225 -29.64 -14.81 24.40
C GLN A 225 -29.66 -14.23 25.81
N LYS A 226 -29.25 -12.96 26.00
CA LYS A 226 -29.32 -12.27 27.30
C LYS A 226 -30.72 -11.83 27.69
N LEU A 227 -31.62 -11.66 26.72
CA LEU A 227 -33.01 -11.26 26.95
C LEU A 227 -33.93 -12.45 27.24
N THR A 228 -33.48 -13.67 26.93
CA THR A 228 -34.28 -14.91 27.06
C THR A 228 -34.01 -15.65 28.39
N ILE A 229 -32.95 -15.28 29.11
CA ILE A 229 -32.55 -15.85 30.43
C ILE A 229 -32.85 -14.82 31.51
#